data_AF-A0A832PWS8-F1
#
_entry.id   AF-A0A832PWS8-F1
#
_cell.length_a   1.000
_cell.length_b   1.000
_cell.length_c   1.000
_cell.angle_alpha   90.00
_cell.angle_beta   90.00
_cell.angle_gamma   90.00
#
_symmetry.space_group_name_H-M   'P 1'
#
loop_
_entity.id
_entity.type
_entity.pdbx_description
1 polymer ?
#
loop_
_entity_poly.entity_id
_entity_poly.type
_entity_poly.pdbx_seq_one_letter_code
_entity_poly.pdbx_strand_id
1 'polypeptide(L)'
;MHNNAPSPLMTRWISRIGIAISIACLAFVGVRALTVPSPPAGRPATPEERAEIAKEFARLEPVWRNNAKHKFPGDHWSQDDDFHCQEMIHARRVAANRNIRLSDVFMAIDEGLRQEYPGKPFRRPSARPCKPRAFYD
;
A
#
# COMPACT_ATOMS: atom_id res chain seq x y z
N MET A 1 -12.91 -32.32 37.97
CA MET A 1 -12.28 -31.23 37.21
C MET A 1 -10.96 -30.87 37.91
N HIS A 2 -9.83 -31.39 37.44
CA HIS A 2 -8.51 -31.05 38.00
C HIS A 2 -7.91 -29.93 37.15
N ASN A 3 -7.68 -28.76 37.76
CA ASN A 3 -7.00 -27.64 37.13
C ASN A 3 -5.48 -27.91 37.14
N ASN A 4 -4.93 -28.26 35.97
CA ASN A 4 -3.49 -28.38 35.76
C ASN A 4 -2.87 -26.99 35.62
N ALA A 5 -2.70 -26.28 36.73
CA ALA A 5 -1.92 -25.05 36.73
C ALA A 5 -0.44 -25.39 36.50
N PRO A 6 0.26 -24.72 35.55
CA PRO A 6 1.66 -24.97 35.29
C PRO A 6 2.50 -24.61 36.54
N SER A 7 3.49 -25.45 36.84
CA SER A 7 4.36 -25.24 38.00
C SER A 7 5.16 -23.93 37.86
N PRO A 8 5.53 -23.27 38.97
CA PRO A 8 6.23 -21.97 38.94
C PRO A 8 7.57 -22.02 38.21
N LEU A 9 8.21 -23.20 38.15
CA LEU A 9 9.40 -23.43 37.31
C LEU A 9 9.04 -23.35 35.83
N MET A 10 7.97 -24.02 35.41
CA MET A 10 7.48 -24.03 34.03
C MET A 10 7.14 -22.61 33.53
N THR A 11 6.54 -21.78 34.37
CA THR A 11 6.23 -20.37 34.07
C THR A 11 7.51 -19.52 33.84
N ARG A 12 8.59 -19.78 34.59
CA ARG A 12 9.88 -19.09 34.41
C ARG A 12 10.59 -19.50 33.12
N TRP A 13 10.49 -20.77 32.73
CA TRP A 13 11.05 -21.26 31.46
C TRP A 13 10.30 -20.68 30.26
N ILE A 14 8.96 -20.65 30.30
CA ILE A 14 8.13 -20.03 29.26
C ILE A 14 8.47 -18.54 29.11
N SER A 15 8.63 -17.81 30.22
CA SER A 15 8.99 -16.39 30.20
C SER A 15 10.38 -16.14 29.56
N ARG A 16 11.39 -16.95 29.90
CA ARG A 16 12.75 -16.82 29.32
C ARG A 16 12.78 -17.13 27.83
N ILE A 17 12.05 -18.15 27.40
CA ILE A 17 11.92 -18.50 25.97
C ILE A 17 11.21 -17.37 25.22
N GLY A 18 10.13 -16.82 25.78
CA GLY A 18 9.42 -15.67 25.20
C GLY A 18 10.33 -14.46 25.02
N ILE A 19 11.11 -14.09 26.05
CA ILE A 19 12.08 -12.98 25.97
C ILE A 19 13.14 -13.24 24.90
N ALA A 20 13.70 -14.45 24.84
CA ALA A 20 14.70 -14.82 23.84
C ALA A 20 14.14 -14.71 22.41
N ILE A 21 12.90 -15.17 22.19
CA ILE A 21 12.22 -15.03 20.91
C ILE A 21 12.02 -13.56 20.56
N SER A 22 11.54 -12.73 21.50
CA SER A 22 11.35 -11.29 21.26
C SER A 22 12.66 -10.58 20.90
N ILE A 23 13.76 -10.88 21.61
CA ILE A 23 15.09 -10.33 21.31
C ILE A 23 15.54 -10.76 19.91
N ALA A 24 15.38 -12.04 19.56
CA ALA A 24 15.74 -12.54 18.23
C ALA A 24 14.93 -11.86 17.12
N CYS A 25 13.62 -11.66 17.32
CA CYS A 25 12.77 -10.94 16.37
C CYS A 25 13.20 -9.48 16.21
N LEU A 26 13.49 -8.78 17.32
CA LEU A 26 13.96 -7.39 17.27
C LEU A 26 15.31 -7.27 16.56
N ALA A 27 16.23 -8.19 16.84
CA ALA A 27 17.52 -8.24 16.15
C ALA A 27 17.34 -8.48 14.65
N PHE A 28 16.47 -9.42 14.25
CA PHE A 28 16.17 -9.68 12.84
C PHE A 28 15.59 -8.46 12.13
N VAL A 29 14.61 -7.79 12.74
CA VAL A 29 14.01 -6.55 12.19
C VAL A 29 15.07 -5.45 12.08
N GLY A 30 15.93 -5.28 13.10
CA GLY A 30 17.02 -4.32 13.08
C GLY A 30 18.02 -4.58 11.95
N VAL A 31 18.44 -5.83 11.76
CA VAL A 31 19.33 -6.22 10.65
C VAL A 31 18.66 -5.95 9.30
N ARG A 32 17.38 -6.32 9.13
CA ARG A 32 16.65 -6.06 7.89
C ARG A 32 16.52 -4.57 7.59
N ALA A 33 16.25 -3.74 8.60
CA ALA A 33 16.18 -2.29 8.45
C ALA A 33 17.51 -1.67 8.03
N LEU A 34 18.64 -2.18 8.54
CA LEU A 34 19.98 -1.68 8.19
C LEU A 34 20.49 -2.18 6.84
N THR A 35 20.05 -3.36 6.41
CA THR A 35 20.55 -4.04 5.20
C THR A 35 19.68 -3.85 3.98
N VAL A 36 18.46 -3.32 4.13
CA VAL A 36 17.58 -3.10 2.98
C VAL A 36 18.20 -2.07 2.04
N PRO A 37 18.39 -2.38 0.75
CA PRO A 37 18.87 -1.40 -0.21
C PRO A 37 17.94 -0.18 -0.22
N SER A 38 18.51 1.02 -0.13
CA SER A 38 17.73 2.23 -0.37
C SER A 38 17.08 2.12 -1.75
N PRO A 39 15.79 2.48 -1.90
CA PRO A 39 15.18 2.57 -3.21
C PRO A 39 16.07 3.40 -4.14
N PRO A 40 16.22 3.01 -5.42
CA PRO A 40 17.05 3.77 -6.36
C PRO A 40 16.65 5.24 -6.30
N ALA A 41 17.63 6.10 -6.04
CA ALA A 41 17.42 7.51 -5.79
C ALA A 41 17.11 8.23 -7.09
N GLY A 42 15.83 8.25 -7.49
CA GLY A 42 15.35 9.23 -8.46
C GLY A 42 15.58 10.65 -7.93
N ARG A 43 15.80 11.60 -8.83
CA ARG A 43 15.79 13.02 -8.45
C ARG A 43 14.37 13.44 -8.03
N PRO A 44 14.20 14.49 -7.22
CA PRO A 44 12.88 15.02 -6.98
C PRO A 44 12.25 15.56 -8.28
N ALA A 45 10.94 15.39 -8.43
CA ALA A 45 10.19 15.97 -9.55
C ALA A 45 9.96 17.47 -9.34
N THR A 46 10.10 18.28 -10.41
CA THR A 46 9.80 19.71 -10.38
C THR A 46 8.28 19.96 -10.32
N PRO A 47 7.81 21.15 -9.93
CA PRO A 47 6.39 21.48 -9.92
C PRO A 47 5.72 21.30 -11.30
N GLU A 48 6.42 21.66 -12.38
CA GLU A 48 5.94 21.52 -13.75
C GLU A 48 5.78 20.04 -14.12
N GLU A 49 6.76 19.21 -13.79
CA GLU A 49 6.69 17.77 -14.02
C GLU A 49 5.53 17.14 -13.25
N ARG A 50 5.29 17.56 -12.01
CA ARG A 50 4.15 17.08 -11.22
C ARG A 50 2.83 17.47 -11.86
N ALA A 51 2.70 18.70 -12.36
CA ALA A 51 1.50 19.14 -13.05
C ALA A 51 1.25 18.37 -14.36
N GLU A 52 2.32 18.04 -15.10
CA GLU A 52 2.22 17.18 -16.29
C GLU A 52 1.81 15.76 -15.94
N ILE A 53 2.41 15.17 -14.91
CA ILE A 53 2.09 13.82 -14.44
C ILE A 53 0.62 13.76 -14.01
N ALA A 54 0.13 14.74 -13.26
CA ALA A 54 -1.28 14.82 -12.86
C ALA A 54 -2.22 14.80 -14.08
N LYS A 55 -1.94 15.64 -15.09
CA LYS A 55 -2.73 15.68 -16.33
C LYS A 55 -2.65 14.39 -17.13
N GLU A 56 -1.47 13.77 -17.18
CA GLU A 56 -1.24 12.50 -17.86
C GLU A 56 -2.10 11.38 -17.24
N PHE A 57 -2.11 11.26 -15.91
CA PHE A 57 -2.91 10.26 -15.20
C PHE A 57 -4.41 10.52 -15.32
N ALA A 58 -4.85 11.77 -15.16
CA ALA A 58 -6.25 12.14 -15.35
C ALA A 58 -6.77 11.77 -16.76
N ARG A 59 -5.92 11.88 -17.80
CA ARG A 59 -6.27 11.47 -19.16
C ARG A 59 -6.39 9.95 -19.33
N LEU A 60 -5.59 9.17 -18.59
CA LEU A 60 -5.54 7.71 -18.70
C LEU A 60 -6.60 7.00 -17.86
N GLU A 61 -6.98 7.60 -16.73
CA GLU A 61 -7.91 7.02 -15.77
C GLU A 61 -9.24 6.54 -16.40
N PRO A 62 -9.94 7.32 -17.24
CA PRO A 62 -11.19 6.86 -17.86
C PRO A 62 -11.01 5.58 -18.69
N VAL A 63 -9.87 5.45 -19.39
CA VAL A 63 -9.55 4.27 -20.20
C VAL A 63 -9.33 3.05 -19.30
N TRP A 64 -8.55 3.19 -18.23
CA TRP A 64 -8.33 2.10 -17.28
C TRP A 64 -9.61 1.68 -16.57
N ARG A 65 -10.41 2.64 -16.10
CA ARG A 65 -11.72 2.36 -15.48
C ARG A 65 -12.67 1.65 -16.44
N ASN A 66 -12.72 2.09 -17.69
CA ASN A 66 -13.56 1.44 -18.69
C ASN A 66 -13.08 0.00 -18.97
N ASN A 67 -11.77 -0.21 -19.12
CA ASN A 67 -11.22 -1.55 -19.34
C ASN A 67 -11.48 -2.47 -18.14
N ALA A 68 -11.31 -1.98 -16.91
CA ALA A 68 -11.60 -2.73 -15.70
C ALA A 68 -13.08 -3.14 -15.64
N LYS A 69 -14.00 -2.22 -15.96
CA LYS A 69 -15.45 -2.50 -16.05
C LYS A 69 -15.78 -3.59 -17.07
N HIS A 70 -15.07 -3.63 -18.21
CA HIS A 70 -15.27 -4.66 -19.22
C HIS A 70 -14.71 -6.03 -18.79
N LYS A 71 -13.56 -6.06 -18.12
CA LYS A 71 -12.96 -7.30 -17.63
C LYS A 71 -13.72 -7.93 -16.46
N PHE A 72 -14.24 -7.08 -15.57
CA PHE A 72 -14.88 -7.49 -14.32
C PHE A 72 -16.30 -6.90 -14.24
N PRO A 73 -17.23 -7.30 -15.11
CA PRO A 73 -18.56 -6.73 -15.14
C PRO A 73 -19.31 -7.01 -13.83
N GLY A 74 -19.80 -5.96 -13.16
CA GLY A 74 -20.55 -6.08 -11.90
C GLY A 74 -19.70 -6.28 -10.64
N ASP A 75 -18.47 -6.78 -10.76
CA ASP A 75 -17.54 -6.90 -9.63
C ASP A 75 -16.72 -5.62 -9.44
N HIS A 76 -17.27 -4.70 -8.63
CA HIS A 76 -16.64 -3.42 -8.32
C HIS A 76 -15.30 -3.54 -7.59
N TRP A 77 -15.08 -4.61 -6.82
CA TRP A 77 -13.79 -4.77 -6.13
C TRP A 77 -12.70 -5.09 -7.14
N SER A 78 -12.93 -6.10 -7.99
CA SER A 78 -11.95 -6.47 -9.01
C SER A 78 -11.72 -5.34 -10.02
N GLN A 79 -12.73 -4.50 -10.27
CA GLN A 79 -12.57 -3.28 -11.07
C GLN A 79 -11.57 -2.30 -10.44
N ASP A 80 -11.71 -2.00 -9.15
CA ASP A 80 -10.81 -1.09 -8.44
C ASP A 80 -9.38 -1.67 -8.33
N ASP A 81 -9.26 -2.98 -8.05
CA ASP A 81 -7.96 -3.66 -8.00
C ASP A 81 -7.25 -3.64 -9.37
N ASP A 82 -7.94 -3.89 -10.49
CA ASP A 82 -7.34 -3.80 -11.84
C ASP A 82 -6.94 -2.36 -12.17
N PHE A 83 -7.78 -1.37 -11.82
CA PHE A 83 -7.45 0.05 -11.99
C PHE A 83 -6.17 0.43 -11.25
N HIS A 84 -6.06 0.12 -9.96
CA HIS A 84 -4.88 0.43 -9.16
C HIS A 84 -3.63 -0.34 -9.62
N CYS A 85 -3.79 -1.55 -10.17
CA CYS A 85 -2.71 -2.28 -10.80
C CYS A 85 -2.17 -1.53 -12.03
N GLN A 86 -3.05 -1.06 -12.93
CA GLN A 86 -2.65 -0.25 -14.10
C GLN A 86 -1.96 1.05 -13.68
N GLU A 87 -2.52 1.74 -12.68
CA GLU A 87 -1.97 2.98 -12.13
C GLU A 87 -0.53 2.76 -11.62
N MET A 88 -0.30 1.72 -10.80
CA MET A 88 1.02 1.39 -10.27
C MET A 88 2.04 1.03 -11.37
N ILE A 89 1.62 0.25 -12.37
CA ILE A 89 2.49 -0.12 -13.50
C ILE A 89 2.92 1.14 -14.26
N HIS A 90 1.97 2.04 -14.55
CA HIS A 90 2.26 3.27 -15.26
C HIS A 90 3.11 4.23 -14.43
N ALA A 91 2.83 4.36 -13.13
CA ALA A 91 3.61 5.20 -12.22
C ALA A 91 5.08 4.78 -12.15
N ARG A 92 5.35 3.47 -12.07
CA ARG A 92 6.72 2.94 -12.14
C ARG A 92 7.41 3.26 -13.46
N ARG A 93 6.69 3.15 -14.58
CA ARG A 93 7.21 3.49 -15.89
C ARG A 93 7.55 4.98 -16.00
N VAL A 94 6.67 5.86 -15.55
CA VAL A 94 6.90 7.31 -15.53
C VAL A 94 8.10 7.66 -14.66
N ALA A 95 8.19 7.09 -13.45
CA ALA A 95 9.31 7.30 -12.54
C ALA A 95 10.64 6.87 -13.18
N ALA A 96 10.69 5.69 -13.79
CA ALA A 96 11.87 5.17 -14.47
C ALA A 96 12.27 6.04 -15.67
N ASN A 97 11.31 6.37 -16.54
CA ASN A 97 11.58 7.13 -17.77
C ASN A 97 12.06 8.56 -17.49
N ARG A 98 11.51 9.21 -16.45
CA ARG A 98 11.88 10.59 -16.07
C ARG A 98 13.04 10.64 -15.05
N ASN A 99 13.53 9.47 -14.60
CA ASN A 99 14.51 9.32 -13.52
C ASN A 99 14.11 10.05 -12.22
N ILE A 100 12.83 10.07 -11.90
CA ILE A 100 12.27 10.73 -10.70
C ILE A 100 11.84 9.71 -9.65
N ARG A 101 11.68 10.17 -8.42
CA ARG A 101 11.18 9.32 -7.33
C ARG A 101 9.75 8.87 -7.64
N LEU A 102 9.48 7.59 -7.43
CA LEU A 102 8.12 7.05 -7.53
C LEU A 102 7.16 7.74 -6.54
N SER A 103 7.64 8.13 -5.36
CA SER A 103 6.87 8.91 -4.39
C SER A 103 6.35 10.21 -4.99
N ASP A 104 7.15 10.88 -5.81
CA ASP A 104 6.80 12.18 -6.37
C ASP A 104 5.76 12.05 -7.49
N VAL A 105 5.74 10.90 -8.19
CA VAL A 105 4.67 10.56 -9.13
C VAL A 105 3.34 10.42 -8.38
N PHE A 106 3.31 9.66 -7.28
CA PHE A 106 2.08 9.51 -6.48
C PHE A 106 1.65 10.83 -5.81
N MET A 107 2.60 11.62 -5.33
CA MET A 107 2.30 12.97 -4.82
C MET A 107 1.70 13.86 -5.89
N ALA A 108 2.19 13.80 -7.14
CA ALA A 108 1.63 14.55 -8.24
C ALA A 108 0.18 14.16 -8.55
N ILE A 109 -0.13 12.86 -8.53
CA ILE A 109 -1.50 12.34 -8.73
C ILE A 109 -2.43 12.87 -7.63
N ASP A 110 -2.02 12.75 -6.36
CA ASP A 110 -2.80 13.23 -5.21
C ASP A 110 -2.99 14.76 -5.22
N GLU A 111 -1.96 15.52 -5.59
CA GLU A 111 -2.03 16.97 -5.75
C GLU A 111 -3.02 17.37 -6.85
N GLY A 112 -3.00 16.69 -8.00
CA GLY A 112 -3.95 16.89 -9.09
C GLY A 112 -5.39 16.63 -8.65
N LEU A 113 -5.62 15.51 -7.95
CA LEU A 113 -6.94 15.17 -7.42
C LEU A 113 -7.43 16.21 -6.40
N ARG A 114 -6.56 16.71 -5.53
CA ARG A 114 -6.89 17.77 -4.56
C ARG A 114 -7.23 19.10 -5.25
N GLN A 115 -6.61 19.41 -6.38
CA GLN A 115 -6.90 20.62 -7.16
C GLN A 115 -8.25 20.52 -7.89
N GLU A 116 -8.58 19.34 -8.44
CA GLU A 116 -9.84 19.12 -9.15
C GLU A 116 -11.05 19.05 -8.22
N TYR A 117 -10.86 18.50 -7.00
CA TYR A 117 -11.90 18.41 -5.99
C TYR A 117 -11.55 19.28 -4.77
N PRO A 118 -11.71 20.62 -4.86
CA PRO A 118 -11.42 21.53 -3.76
C PRO A 118 -12.42 21.32 -2.61
N GLY A 119 -12.08 20.42 -1.71
CA GLY A 119 -12.87 20.05 -0.55
C GLY A 119 -12.20 18.90 0.19
N LYS A 120 -12.47 18.76 1.49
CA LYS A 120 -12.12 17.50 2.17
C LYS A 120 -13.17 16.47 1.75
N PRO A 121 -12.86 15.47 0.90
CA PRO A 121 -13.82 14.42 0.62
C PRO A 121 -14.24 13.81 1.96
N PHE A 122 -15.54 13.65 2.17
CA PHE A 122 -16.05 13.02 3.37
C PHE A 122 -15.54 11.58 3.41
N ARG A 123 -14.44 11.34 4.13
CA ARG A 123 -13.93 10.01 4.39
C ARG A 123 -14.95 9.33 5.29
N ARG A 124 -15.71 8.36 4.77
CA ARG A 124 -16.37 7.36 5.62
C ARG A 124 -15.28 6.36 6.02
N PRO A 125 -14.75 6.37 7.25
CA PRO A 125 -13.79 5.37 7.71
C PRO A 125 -14.48 4.03 8.00
N SER A 126 -15.45 3.64 7.16
CA SER A 126 -16.16 2.38 7.27
C SER A 126 -15.58 1.38 6.26
N ALA A 127 -14.26 1.20 6.26
CA ALA A 127 -13.73 -0.06 5.78
C ALA A 127 -14.26 -1.11 6.77
N ARG A 128 -15.20 -1.95 6.33
CA ARG A 128 -15.68 -3.04 7.18
C ARG A 128 -14.46 -3.90 7.50
N PRO A 129 -14.07 -4.06 8.77
CA PRO A 129 -12.94 -4.92 9.13
C PRO A 129 -13.22 -6.30 8.55
N CYS A 130 -12.22 -6.84 7.86
CA CYS A 130 -12.16 -8.14 7.20
C CYS A 130 -13.30 -9.08 7.62
N LYS A 131 -14.47 -8.95 7.00
CA LYS A 131 -15.48 -9.99 7.12
C LYS A 131 -15.01 -11.15 6.23
N PRO A 132 -15.00 -12.39 6.71
CA PRO A 132 -14.85 -13.54 5.82
C PRO A 132 -15.94 -13.41 4.74
N ARG A 133 -15.56 -13.33 3.47
CA ARG A 133 -16.55 -13.30 2.39
C ARG A 133 -17.10 -14.71 2.22
N ALA A 134 -18.42 -14.82 2.15
CA ALA A 134 -19.06 -16.11 1.94
C ALA A 134 -18.74 -16.67 0.54
N PHE A 135 -18.75 -15.86 -0.53
CA PHE A 135 -18.45 -16.34 -1.89
C PHE A 135 -17.86 -15.22 -2.78
N TYR A 136 -17.00 -15.62 -3.72
CA TYR A 136 -16.66 -14.85 -4.92
C TYR A 136 -17.63 -15.32 -6.00
N ASP A 137 -18.73 -14.62 -6.18
CA ASP A 137 -19.65 -14.79 -7.32
C ASP A 137 -19.58 -13.54 -8.19
#